data_AF-A0A1J3EAJ7-F1
#
_entry.id   AF-A0A1J3EAJ7-F1
#
_cell.length_a   1.000
_cell.length_b   1.000
_cell.length_c   1.000
_cell.angle_alpha   90.00
_cell.angle_beta   90.00
_cell.angle_gamma   90.00
#
_symmetry.space_group_name_H-M   'P 1'
#
loop_
_entity.id
_entity.type
_entity.pdbx_description
1 polymer ?
#
loop_
_entity_poly.entity_id
_entity_poly.type
_entity_poly.pdbx_seq_one_letter_code
_entity_poly.pdbx_strand_id
1 'polypeptide(L)'
;PKRQRTTRLVGKNLKRKLCVESDMVPIVRQFIEVDDEQIDLIVAIRHHVEVLNSSFSDAESDREAVKEAAAAISALAKIDENVEILVENGAIPALVRYLESPWSSAIGGKFHKSCDHKLEKDCAVALGLIAAIQPDYQQLIVDAGAIVPTVKLLKRRGICCGCME
;
A
#
# COMPACT_ATOMS: atom_id res chain seq x y z
N PRO A 1 81.21 35.16 -40.86
CA PRO A 1 80.77 33.82 -40.37
C PRO A 1 79.43 33.93 -39.62
N LYS A 2 78.27 33.87 -40.31
CA LYS A 2 77.48 32.67 -40.69
C LYS A 2 76.83 31.89 -39.51
N ARG A 3 75.48 32.00 -39.49
CA ARG A 3 74.42 31.05 -39.06
C ARG A 3 74.08 30.96 -37.56
N GLN A 4 72.84 31.20 -37.08
CA GLN A 4 71.46 30.72 -37.37
C GLN A 4 71.06 29.37 -36.75
N ARG A 5 69.84 29.41 -36.15
CA ARG A 5 68.78 28.37 -35.98
C ARG A 5 68.96 27.32 -34.89
N THR A 6 68.08 27.23 -33.88
CA THR A 6 66.69 26.69 -33.85
C THR A 6 66.50 25.29 -34.43
N THR A 7 66.02 24.36 -33.59
CA THR A 7 64.88 23.40 -33.81
C THR A 7 64.83 22.38 -32.65
N ARG A 8 63.72 22.31 -31.90
CA ARG A 8 62.62 21.31 -31.96
C ARG A 8 63.06 19.83 -31.80
N LEU A 9 62.44 19.10 -30.86
CA LEU A 9 61.39 18.11 -31.17
C LEU A 9 60.87 17.35 -29.94
N VAL A 10 59.56 17.10 -30.00
CA VAL A 10 58.67 16.31 -29.16
C VAL A 10 59.06 14.83 -29.10
N GLY A 11 58.86 14.20 -27.94
CA GLY A 11 58.34 12.83 -27.91
C GLY A 11 58.82 11.86 -26.82
N LYS A 12 57.83 11.27 -26.13
CA LYS A 12 57.65 9.82 -25.86
C LYS A 12 58.22 9.22 -24.55
N ASN A 13 57.27 8.90 -23.65
CA ASN A 13 57.00 7.58 -23.07
C ASN A 13 57.76 7.05 -21.83
N LEU A 14 56.99 6.27 -21.05
CA LEU A 14 57.34 5.27 -20.02
C LEU A 14 57.70 5.75 -18.60
N LYS A 15 56.68 5.86 -17.74
CA LYS A 15 56.82 5.51 -16.30
C LYS A 15 55.67 4.62 -15.81
N ARG A 16 55.93 3.32 -15.97
CA ARG A 16 55.68 2.18 -15.06
C ARG A 16 54.34 2.12 -14.31
N LYS A 17 53.55 1.10 -14.68
CA LYS A 17 52.52 0.47 -13.86
C LYS A 17 53.14 -0.16 -12.60
N LEU A 18 52.47 0.00 -11.46
CA LEU A 18 52.45 -1.00 -10.40
C LEU A 18 51.02 -1.04 -9.85
N CYS A 19 50.34 -2.15 -10.09
CA CYS A 19 49.08 -2.48 -9.44
C CYS A 19 49.39 -3.03 -8.06
N VAL A 20 48.74 -2.51 -7.03
CA VAL A 20 48.56 -3.20 -5.74
C VAL A 20 47.08 -3.12 -5.45
N GLU A 21 46.43 -4.28 -5.53
CA GLU A 21 45.09 -4.54 -5.03
C GLU A 21 45.01 -4.15 -3.56
N SER A 22 43.95 -3.43 -3.21
CA SER A 22 43.41 -3.46 -1.85
C SER A 22 41.91 -3.58 -2.01
N ASP A 23 41.43 -4.81 -1.94
CA ASP A 23 40.03 -5.17 -1.74
C ASP A 23 39.47 -4.36 -0.57
N MET A 24 38.67 -3.35 -0.89
CA MET A 24 37.70 -2.78 0.03
C MET A 24 36.33 -3.24 -0.46
N VAL A 25 35.92 -4.34 0.14
CA VAL A 25 34.62 -5.01 0.05
C VAL A 25 33.48 -3.97 0.03
N PRO A 26 32.57 -3.94 -0.97
CA PRO A 26 31.46 -3.00 -1.00
C PRO A 26 30.30 -3.60 -0.19
N ILE A 27 30.36 -3.45 1.13
CA ILE A 27 29.22 -3.77 2.00
C ILE A 27 28.71 -2.44 2.58
N VAL A 28 27.40 -2.20 2.42
CA VAL A 28 26.58 -1.18 3.08
C VAL A 28 26.61 0.26 2.54
N ARG A 29 26.27 0.47 1.25
CA ARG A 29 25.58 1.70 0.81
C ARG A 29 24.63 1.42 -0.34
N GLN A 30 23.75 0.46 -0.13
CA GLN A 30 22.52 0.35 -0.91
C GLN A 30 21.57 1.44 -0.39
N PHE A 31 21.94 2.71 -0.59
CA PHE A 31 20.99 3.80 -0.51
C PHE A 31 20.09 3.59 -1.71
N ILE A 32 18.92 3.04 -1.42
CA ILE A 32 17.80 2.97 -2.33
C ILE A 32 17.54 4.43 -2.72
N GLU A 33 17.75 4.78 -3.98
CA GLU A 33 17.08 5.92 -4.60
C GLU A 33 15.60 5.54 -4.58
N VAL A 34 14.94 5.78 -3.44
CA VAL A 34 13.49 5.61 -3.34
C VAL A 34 12.93 6.73 -4.19
N ASP A 35 12.33 6.35 -5.32
CA ASP A 35 11.62 7.25 -6.24
C ASP A 35 10.67 8.13 -5.41
N ASP A 36 10.68 9.45 -5.63
CA ASP A 36 9.87 10.41 -4.86
C ASP A 36 8.38 10.01 -4.89
N GLU A 37 7.95 9.42 -6.00
CA GLU A 37 6.62 8.86 -6.23
C GLU A 37 6.28 7.70 -5.28
N GLN A 38 7.25 6.83 -4.96
CA GLN A 38 7.03 5.72 -4.03
C GLN A 38 6.88 6.25 -2.60
N ILE A 39 7.63 7.30 -2.23
CA ILE A 39 7.49 7.97 -0.93
C ILE A 39 6.09 8.57 -0.81
N ASP A 40 5.63 9.29 -1.83
CA ASP A 40 4.29 9.88 -1.86
C ASP A 40 3.19 8.82 -1.74
N LEU A 41 3.34 7.67 -2.40
CA LEU A 41 2.44 6.54 -2.27
C LEU A 41 2.39 5.99 -0.84
N ILE A 42 3.56 5.78 -0.22
CA ILE A 42 3.64 5.29 1.17
C ILE A 42 2.95 6.28 2.12
N VAL A 43 3.17 7.58 1.94
CA VAL A 43 2.54 8.63 2.75
C VAL A 43 1.01 8.60 2.58
N ALA A 44 0.52 8.48 1.34
CA ALA A 44 -0.91 8.38 1.06
C ALA A 44 -1.55 7.13 1.70
N ILE A 45 -0.89 5.97 1.56
CA ILE A 45 -1.36 4.71 2.17
C ILE A 45 -1.43 4.84 3.70
N ARG A 46 -0.38 5.38 4.33
CA ARG A 46 -0.35 5.59 5.77
C ARG A 46 -1.46 6.50 6.24
N HIS A 47 -1.73 7.57 5.50
CA HIS A 47 -2.82 8.48 5.82
C HIS A 47 -4.17 7.77 5.80
N HIS A 48 -4.47 6.99 4.75
CA HIS A 48 -5.72 6.22 4.69
C HIS A 48 -5.83 5.17 5.81
N VAL A 49 -4.75 4.46 6.10
CA VAL A 49 -4.70 3.48 7.20
C VAL A 49 -4.89 4.16 8.56
N GLU A 50 -4.33 5.35 8.76
CA GLU A 50 -4.52 6.13 9.98
C GLU A 50 -5.99 6.54 10.15
N VAL A 51 -6.63 7.06 9.09
CA VAL A 51 -8.07 7.41 9.09
C VAL A 51 -8.93 6.19 9.45
N LEU A 52 -8.64 5.02 8.88
CA LEU A 52 -9.32 3.78 9.25
C LEU A 52 -9.09 3.41 10.72
N ASN A 53 -7.90 3.62 11.27
CA ASN A 53 -7.62 3.26 12.65
C ASN A 53 -8.17 4.25 13.69
N SER A 54 -8.34 5.53 13.33
CA SER A 54 -8.76 6.59 14.26
C SER A 54 -10.28 6.72 14.43
N SER A 55 -11.06 6.37 13.41
CA SER A 55 -12.43 6.89 13.27
C SER A 55 -13.52 5.86 13.58
N PHE A 56 -13.99 5.81 14.83
CA PHE A 56 -15.18 5.03 15.24
C PHE A 56 -16.38 5.90 15.65
N SER A 57 -16.29 7.21 15.45
CA SER A 57 -17.36 8.15 15.79
C SER A 57 -18.51 8.04 14.78
N ASP A 58 -19.74 8.30 15.24
CA ASP A 58 -20.95 8.31 14.39
C ASP A 58 -21.16 9.66 13.68
N ALA A 59 -20.20 10.59 13.81
CA ALA A 59 -20.22 11.84 13.06
C ALA A 59 -20.16 11.55 11.55
N GLU A 60 -21.00 12.24 10.79
CA GLU A 60 -21.10 12.06 9.35
C GLU A 60 -19.77 12.33 8.63
N SER A 61 -18.98 13.29 9.11
CA SER A 61 -17.63 13.56 8.60
C SER A 61 -16.70 12.36 8.70
N ASP A 62 -16.71 11.67 9.84
CA ASP A 62 -15.82 10.55 10.11
C ASP A 62 -16.24 9.33 9.27
N ARG A 63 -17.55 9.17 9.08
CA ARG A 63 -18.12 8.14 8.20
C ARG A 63 -17.70 8.30 6.76
N GLU A 64 -17.79 9.52 6.23
CA GLU A 64 -17.39 9.79 4.85
C GLU A 64 -15.87 9.66 4.68
N ALA A 65 -15.06 10.15 5.63
CA ALA A 65 -13.60 9.99 5.60
C ALA A 65 -13.18 8.50 5.60
N VAL A 66 -13.82 7.66 6.41
CA VAL A 66 -13.57 6.22 6.44
C VAL A 66 -13.97 5.54 5.14
N LYS A 67 -15.12 5.90 4.54
CA LYS A 67 -15.53 5.37 3.24
C LYS A 67 -14.54 5.75 2.14
N GLU A 68 -14.11 7.00 2.12
CA GLU A 68 -13.12 7.50 1.16
C GLU A 68 -11.78 6.75 1.32
N ALA A 69 -11.28 6.61 2.55
CA ALA A 69 -10.05 5.89 2.82
C ALA A 69 -10.12 4.40 2.41
N ALA A 70 -11.23 3.73 2.71
CA ALA A 70 -11.45 2.35 2.30
C ALA A 70 -11.53 2.20 0.76
N ALA A 71 -12.24 3.12 0.09
CA ALA A 71 -12.33 3.14 -1.36
C ALA A 71 -10.97 3.41 -2.04
N ALA A 72 -10.17 4.32 -1.48
CA ALA A 72 -8.83 4.62 -1.96
C ALA A 72 -7.90 3.41 -1.82
N ILE A 73 -7.87 2.76 -0.65
CA ILE A 73 -7.09 1.52 -0.44
C ILE A 73 -7.55 0.41 -1.41
N SER A 74 -8.85 0.27 -1.62
CA SER A 74 -9.41 -0.69 -2.59
C SER A 74 -8.98 -0.40 -4.02
N ALA A 75 -8.90 0.88 -4.41
CA ALA A 75 -8.40 1.29 -5.72
C ALA A 75 -6.90 1.03 -5.87
N LEU A 76 -6.10 1.34 -4.84
CA LEU A 76 -4.66 1.09 -4.82
C LEU A 76 -4.34 -0.41 -4.91
N ALA A 77 -5.13 -1.26 -4.23
CA ALA A 77 -4.96 -2.72 -4.24
C ALA A 77 -5.24 -3.38 -5.61
N LYS A 78 -5.79 -2.65 -6.59
CA LYS A 78 -5.96 -3.16 -7.97
C LYS A 78 -4.65 -3.21 -8.75
N ILE A 79 -3.63 -2.54 -8.25
CA ILE A 79 -2.29 -2.51 -8.80
C ILE A 79 -1.46 -3.44 -7.92
N ASP A 80 -1.09 -4.60 -8.46
CA ASP A 80 -0.44 -5.67 -7.69
C ASP A 80 0.87 -5.19 -7.05
N GLU A 81 1.59 -4.28 -7.69
CA GLU A 81 2.83 -3.66 -7.20
C GLU A 81 2.62 -2.85 -5.91
N ASN A 82 1.41 -2.35 -5.66
CA ASN A 82 1.09 -1.60 -4.45
C ASN A 82 0.74 -2.51 -3.26
N VAL A 83 0.44 -3.78 -3.51
CA VAL A 83 -0.11 -4.67 -2.47
C VAL A 83 0.90 -4.92 -1.36
N GLU A 84 2.17 -5.12 -1.68
CA GLU A 84 3.22 -5.29 -0.66
C GLU A 84 3.29 -4.05 0.25
N ILE A 85 3.31 -2.85 -0.33
CA ILE A 85 3.32 -1.58 0.40
C ILE A 85 2.07 -1.44 1.28
N LEU A 86 0.89 -1.82 0.79
CA LEU A 86 -0.36 -1.82 1.57
C LEU A 86 -0.26 -2.74 2.78
N VAL A 87 0.26 -3.95 2.61
CA VAL A 87 0.41 -4.94 3.68
C VAL A 87 1.42 -4.46 4.73
N GLU A 88 2.59 -3.97 4.30
CA GLU A 88 3.63 -3.44 5.18
C GLU A 88 3.15 -2.25 6.02
N ASN A 89 2.26 -1.42 5.45
CA ASN A 89 1.68 -0.27 6.15
C ASN A 89 0.41 -0.62 6.95
N GLY A 90 0.10 -1.91 7.15
CA GLY A 90 -0.96 -2.34 8.07
C GLY A 90 -2.39 -2.20 7.52
N ALA A 91 -2.57 -2.21 6.20
CA ALA A 91 -3.90 -2.13 5.60
C ALA A 91 -4.81 -3.30 6.01
N ILE A 92 -4.28 -4.52 6.13
CA ILE A 92 -5.07 -5.72 6.47
C ILE A 92 -5.87 -5.54 7.78
N PRO A 93 -5.23 -5.32 8.95
CA PRO A 93 -5.98 -5.17 10.20
C PRO A 93 -6.91 -3.96 10.17
N ALA A 94 -6.53 -2.87 9.50
CA ALA A 94 -7.38 -1.69 9.36
C ALA A 94 -8.68 -1.98 8.58
N LEU A 95 -8.59 -2.71 7.46
CA LEU A 95 -9.73 -3.08 6.63
C LEU A 95 -10.65 -4.09 7.34
N VAL A 96 -10.07 -5.08 8.03
CA VAL A 96 -10.85 -6.13 8.72
C VAL A 96 -11.80 -5.53 9.77
N ARG A 97 -11.39 -4.45 10.44
CA ARG A 97 -12.21 -3.74 11.43
C ARG A 97 -13.54 -3.23 10.86
N TYR A 98 -13.59 -2.91 9.57
CA TYR A 98 -14.79 -2.37 8.93
C TYR A 98 -15.60 -3.40 8.14
N LEU A 99 -15.19 -4.67 8.13
CA LEU A 99 -16.06 -5.75 7.65
C LEU A 99 -17.33 -5.89 8.49
N GLU A 100 -17.30 -5.45 9.75
CA GLU A 100 -18.49 -5.26 10.58
C GLU A 100 -18.64 -3.78 10.94
N SER A 101 -18.94 -2.94 9.95
CA SER A 101 -19.10 -1.49 10.21
C SER A 101 -20.13 -1.23 11.33
N PRO A 102 -19.80 -0.40 12.33
CA PRO A 102 -20.72 -0.07 13.42
C PRO A 102 -21.99 0.64 12.92
N TRP A 103 -21.90 1.29 11.76
CA TRP A 103 -23.00 2.03 11.14
C TRP A 103 -23.98 1.14 10.37
N SER A 104 -23.64 -0.15 10.19
CA SER A 104 -24.48 -1.12 9.49
C SER A 104 -25.62 -1.68 10.35
N SER A 105 -25.61 -1.41 11.66
CA SER A 105 -26.50 -2.06 12.64
C SER A 105 -27.80 -1.32 12.96
N ALA A 106 -28.23 -0.35 12.14
CA ALA A 106 -29.55 0.30 12.28
C ALA A 106 -30.74 -0.62 11.90
N ILE A 107 -30.56 -1.94 11.98
CA ILE A 107 -31.58 -2.97 11.78
C ILE A 107 -32.32 -3.17 13.11
N GLY A 108 -33.07 -2.16 13.53
CA GLY A 108 -33.80 -2.21 14.80
C GLY A 108 -34.98 -1.26 14.92
N GLY A 109 -35.13 -0.30 14.00
CA GLY A 109 -36.25 0.63 14.03
C GLY A 109 -36.49 1.27 12.68
N LYS A 110 -37.59 0.87 12.01
CA LYS A 110 -38.30 1.57 10.93
C LYS A 110 -37.50 2.61 10.12
N PHE A 111 -36.38 2.25 9.50
CA PHE A 111 -35.80 3.06 8.44
C PHE A 111 -35.08 2.15 7.44
N HIS A 112 -35.71 1.97 6.27
CA HIS A 112 -35.02 1.58 5.04
C HIS A 112 -34.13 2.75 4.61
N LYS A 113 -33.02 2.98 5.32
CA LYS A 113 -31.98 3.91 4.87
C LYS A 113 -30.93 3.05 4.19
N SER A 114 -31.15 2.79 2.89
CA SER A 114 -30.27 2.14 1.91
C SER A 114 -29.20 1.20 2.50
N CYS A 115 -29.41 -0.12 2.37
CA CYS A 115 -28.38 -1.15 2.58
C CYS A 115 -27.22 -0.99 1.57
N ASP A 116 -26.52 0.14 1.54
CA ASP A 116 -25.49 0.37 0.51
C ASP A 116 -24.27 -0.52 0.79
N HIS A 117 -24.01 -0.85 2.06
CA HIS A 117 -22.89 -1.67 2.53
C HIS A 117 -21.56 -1.34 1.81
N LYS A 118 -21.43 -0.09 1.38
CA LYS A 118 -20.40 0.34 0.44
C LYS A 118 -19.02 0.22 1.07
N LEU A 119 -18.91 0.64 2.33
CA LEU A 119 -17.72 0.48 3.14
C LEU A 119 -17.32 -0.99 3.29
N GLU A 120 -18.24 -1.84 3.74
CA GLU A 120 -17.92 -3.26 3.95
C GLU A 120 -17.54 -3.96 2.64
N LYS A 121 -18.18 -3.58 1.52
CA LYS A 121 -17.81 -4.05 0.17
C LYS A 121 -16.41 -3.61 -0.22
N ASP A 122 -16.07 -2.33 -0.06
CA ASP A 122 -14.75 -1.81 -0.47
C ASP A 122 -13.62 -2.46 0.36
N CYS A 123 -13.85 -2.67 1.66
CA CYS A 123 -12.93 -3.43 2.52
C CYS A 123 -12.79 -4.90 2.06
N ALA A 124 -13.89 -5.58 1.78
CA ALA A 124 -13.87 -6.97 1.33
C ALA A 124 -13.19 -7.13 -0.04
N VAL A 125 -13.42 -6.19 -0.97
CA VAL A 125 -12.74 -6.16 -2.28
C VAL A 125 -11.25 -5.97 -2.10
N ALA A 126 -10.81 -5.00 -1.28
CA ALA A 126 -9.39 -4.77 -1.03
C ALA A 126 -8.71 -6.02 -0.43
N LEU A 127 -9.33 -6.66 0.57
CA LEU A 127 -8.82 -7.90 1.16
C LEU A 127 -8.78 -9.04 0.15
N GLY A 128 -9.76 -9.15 -0.74
CA GLY A 128 -9.78 -10.15 -1.81
C GLY A 128 -8.65 -9.96 -2.82
N LEU A 129 -8.35 -8.72 -3.19
CA LEU A 129 -7.22 -8.39 -4.06
C LEU A 129 -5.88 -8.71 -3.38
N ILE A 130 -5.71 -8.31 -2.12
CA ILE A 130 -4.51 -8.63 -1.33
C ILE A 130 -4.31 -10.16 -1.22
N ALA A 131 -5.39 -10.90 -0.94
CA ALA A 131 -5.36 -12.36 -0.82
C ALA A 131 -5.00 -13.08 -2.13
N ALA A 132 -5.21 -12.43 -3.29
CA ALA A 132 -4.95 -13.03 -4.59
C ALA A 132 -3.46 -13.05 -4.96
N ILE A 133 -2.64 -12.23 -4.31
CA ILE A 133 -1.22 -12.09 -4.66
C ILE A 133 -0.39 -13.30 -4.23
N GLN A 134 -0.47 -13.70 -2.96
CA GLN A 134 0.32 -14.83 -2.43
C GLN A 134 -0.28 -15.44 -1.16
N PRO A 135 0.03 -16.72 -0.85
CA PRO A 135 -0.55 -17.43 0.30
C PRO A 135 -0.24 -16.81 1.66
N ASP A 136 0.93 -16.17 1.81
CA ASP A 136 1.33 -15.57 3.09
C ASP A 136 0.36 -14.44 3.50
N TYR A 137 -0.14 -13.66 2.54
CA TYR A 137 -1.13 -12.62 2.79
C TYR A 137 -2.50 -13.20 3.17
N GLN A 138 -2.86 -14.37 2.66
CA GLN A 138 -4.08 -15.06 3.07
C GLN A 138 -4.00 -15.44 4.55
N GLN A 139 -2.85 -15.92 5.01
CA GLN A 139 -2.64 -16.22 6.42
C GLN A 139 -2.75 -14.96 7.29
N LEU A 140 -2.14 -13.83 6.87
CA LEU A 140 -2.28 -12.55 7.57
C LEU A 140 -3.75 -12.09 7.68
N ILE A 141 -4.55 -12.29 6.64
CA ILE A 141 -5.98 -11.97 6.63
C ILE A 141 -6.75 -12.88 7.61
N VAL A 142 -6.41 -14.16 7.66
CA VAL A 142 -6.99 -15.12 8.62
C VAL A 142 -6.62 -14.73 10.05
N ASP A 143 -5.36 -14.43 10.31
CA ASP A 143 -4.83 -14.06 11.63
C ASP A 143 -5.40 -12.73 12.12
N ALA A 144 -5.67 -11.79 11.21
CA ALA A 144 -6.39 -10.56 11.51
C ALA A 144 -7.88 -10.79 11.87
N GLY A 145 -8.39 -12.01 11.72
CA GLY A 145 -9.73 -12.39 12.14
C GLY A 145 -10.81 -12.13 11.09
N ALA A 146 -10.47 -12.07 9.80
CA ALA A 146 -11.40 -11.70 8.73
C ALA A 146 -12.50 -12.73 8.44
N ILE A 147 -12.32 -14.01 8.82
CA ILE A 147 -13.23 -15.11 8.46
C ILE A 147 -14.64 -14.88 9.01
N VAL A 148 -14.75 -14.67 10.32
CA VAL A 148 -16.05 -14.50 11.01
C VAL A 148 -16.85 -13.31 10.47
N PRO A 149 -16.29 -12.09 10.38
CA PRO A 149 -17.02 -10.93 9.86
C PRO A 149 -17.39 -11.10 8.39
N THR A 150 -16.53 -11.71 7.56
CA THR A 150 -16.86 -12.00 6.15
C THR A 150 -18.04 -12.98 6.04
N VAL A 151 -18.05 -14.05 6.83
CA VAL A 151 -19.19 -15.00 6.84
C VAL A 151 -20.48 -14.33 7.30
N LYS A 152 -20.42 -13.44 8.30
CA LYS A 152 -21.58 -12.64 8.73
C LYS A 152 -22.08 -11.72 7.62
N LEU A 153 -21.19 -11.04 6.89
CA LEU A 153 -21.56 -10.20 5.74
C LEU A 153 -22.31 -11.01 4.66
N LEU A 154 -21.82 -12.21 4.32
CA LEU A 154 -22.48 -13.10 3.37
C LEU A 154 -23.90 -13.50 3.82
N LYS A 155 -24.10 -13.72 5.11
CA LYS A 155 -25.43 -14.04 5.68
C LYS A 155 -26.40 -12.85 5.64
N ARG A 156 -25.91 -11.59 5.73
CA ARG A 156 -26.75 -10.38 5.64
C ARG A 156 -27.42 -10.22 4.26
N ARG A 157 -26.83 -10.78 3.19
CA ARG A 157 -27.41 -10.73 1.84
C ARG A 157 -28.83 -11.32 1.79
N GLY A 158 -29.14 -12.31 2.62
CA GLY A 158 -30.50 -12.86 2.72
C GLY A 158 -31.53 -11.91 3.34
N ILE A 159 -31.09 -10.86 4.03
CA ILE A 159 -31.96 -9.95 4.81
C ILE A 159 -32.29 -8.68 3.99
N CYS A 160 -31.32 -8.09 3.28
CA CYS A 160 -31.60 -6.91 2.43
C CYS A 160 -32.28 -7.27 1.10
N CYS A 161 -32.29 -8.53 0.67
CA CYS A 161 -32.92 -8.95 -0.59
C CYS A 161 -34.47 -8.97 -0.54
N GLY A 162 -35.09 -8.77 0.63
CA GLY A 162 -36.53 -8.52 0.76
C GLY A 162 -36.98 -7.11 0.34
N CYS A 163 -36.10 -6.31 -0.28
CA CYS A 163 -36.41 -4.96 -0.80
C CYS A 163 -36.59 -4.95 -2.35
N MET A 164 -36.65 -6.11 -2.99
CA MET A 164 -36.92 -6.27 -4.43
C MET A 164 -38.26 -6.98 -4.68
N GLU A 165 -39.29 -6.62 -3.91
CA GLU A 165 -40.71 -6.90 -4.23
C GLU A 165 -41.48 -5.58 -4.30
#